data_AF-A0A817IEB3-F1
#
_entry.id   AF-A0A817IEB3-F1
#
_cell.length_a   1.000
_cell.length_b   1.000
_cell.length_c   1.000
_cell.angle_alpha   90.00
_cell.angle_beta   90.00
_cell.angle_gamma   90.00
#
_symmetry.space_group_name_H-M   'P 1'
#
loop_
_entity.id
_entity.type
_entity.pdbx_description
1 polymer ?
#
loop_
_entity_poly.entity_id
_entity_poly.type
_entity_poly.pdbx_seq_one_letter_code
_entity_poly.pdbx_strand_id
1 'polypeptide(L)'
;LMGISDIDYKNIHNENNSTKISSENIALPTDKKQPKTSIGGDILPSFSKNFSSRTRAELDKNYLLQHNRQFEMDMKTLNVLSPNLNIHSSDYLQEIQAFIKDIVAKGRSYESNSLWNSGQPKTFIECCAISKTLFDSPIDIYTCGFDEKLAHCKNDSSIKYFLSIGDLVYDESSSNNIIKLQEVLDKNYSIENIRLLFLVNKWSSQFEFNMKQMQMVLNLEEKMNSILHDIEYYLNFIKEVNNDASEKLNQYDLSLFKSFSTAKCAIHHAFCNSIDTPSVIEQIRELLSTTNNYMNTTSENVHRRLIQNIYNFIMHLFDILGLKYDLTFVDDMQSTRSIQQQT
;
A
#
# COMPACT_ATOMS: atom_id res chain seq x y z
N LEU A 1 8.58 10.98 12.67
CA LEU A 1 9.34 12.24 12.76
C LEU A 1 8.41 13.39 12.42
N MET A 2 7.86 14.06 13.43
CA MET A 2 7.08 15.28 13.29
C MET A 2 8.01 16.49 13.24
N GLY A 3 7.68 17.45 12.37
CA GLY A 3 8.37 18.73 12.24
C GLY A 3 7.71 19.58 11.16
N ILE A 4 6.47 19.99 11.41
CA ILE A 4 5.75 20.98 10.59
C ILE A 4 5.87 22.34 11.28
N SER A 5 6.26 23.37 10.52
CA SER A 5 5.72 24.72 10.68
C SER A 5 5.76 25.49 9.33
N ASP A 6 4.58 25.96 8.95
CA ASP A 6 4.16 27.13 8.17
C ASP A 6 5.04 27.67 7.02
N ILE A 7 4.44 27.68 5.82
CA ILE A 7 4.63 28.76 4.83
C ILE A 7 3.24 29.38 4.60
N ASP A 8 3.12 30.65 4.94
CA ASP A 8 1.91 31.47 4.81
C ASP A 8 1.72 31.88 3.34
N TYR A 9 0.69 31.33 2.67
CA TYR A 9 0.40 31.56 1.25
C TYR A 9 -0.61 32.71 1.03
N LYS A 10 -0.30 33.92 1.50
CA LYS A 10 -1.20 35.07 1.31
C LYS A 10 -0.76 36.20 0.39
N ASN A 11 0.40 36.15 -0.27
CA ASN A 11 0.81 37.29 -1.10
C ASN A 11 1.55 36.91 -2.38
N ILE A 12 0.91 36.26 -3.36
CA ILE A 12 1.34 36.36 -4.77
C ILE A 12 0.11 36.35 -5.71
N HIS A 13 -0.10 37.51 -6.36
CA HIS A 13 -0.95 37.83 -7.54
C HIS A 13 -2.49 37.95 -7.38
N ASN A 14 -3.02 39.19 -7.36
CA ASN A 14 -3.42 39.87 -8.62
C ASN A 14 -3.95 41.30 -8.38
N GLU A 15 -3.39 42.24 -9.13
CA GLU A 15 -4.04 43.52 -9.44
C GLU A 15 -5.27 43.27 -10.33
N ASN A 16 -6.32 44.05 -10.08
CA ASN A 16 -7.43 44.41 -10.96
C ASN A 16 -8.38 43.29 -11.45
N ASN A 17 -9.51 43.13 -10.75
CA ASN A 17 -10.80 43.59 -11.30
C ASN A 17 -11.94 43.51 -10.26
N SER A 18 -12.76 44.56 -10.29
CA SER A 18 -13.92 44.84 -9.45
C SER A 18 -15.06 43.85 -9.62
N THR A 19 -15.66 43.38 -8.52
CA THR A 19 -17.10 43.50 -8.21
C THR A 19 -17.42 43.03 -6.79
N LYS A 20 -18.26 43.82 -6.09
CA LYS A 20 -18.78 43.64 -4.73
C LYS A 20 -19.58 42.33 -4.57
N ILE A 21 -19.60 41.77 -3.35
CA ILE A 21 -20.83 41.44 -2.58
C ILE A 21 -20.48 41.18 -1.09
N SER A 22 -21.27 41.87 -0.26
CA SER A 22 -21.58 41.84 1.19
C SER A 22 -20.69 41.16 2.25
N SER A 23 -20.36 42.00 3.23
CA SER A 23 -19.99 41.81 4.62
C SER A 23 -20.96 41.00 5.48
N GLU A 24 -20.44 40.23 6.44
CA GLU A 24 -21.00 40.15 7.80
C GLU A 24 -19.89 39.88 8.84
N ASN A 25 -20.00 40.59 9.96
CA ASN A 25 -19.03 40.79 11.03
C ASN A 25 -18.92 39.58 11.97
N ILE A 26 -17.76 39.36 12.61
CA ILE A 26 -17.63 39.04 14.04
C ILE A 26 -16.22 39.45 14.52
N ALA A 27 -16.17 40.12 15.67
CA ALA A 27 -15.05 40.88 16.22
C ALA A 27 -13.95 40.04 16.90
N LEU A 28 -12.72 40.57 16.89
CA LEU A 28 -11.59 40.15 17.74
C LEU A 28 -11.66 40.84 19.12
N PRO A 29 -11.40 40.15 20.25
CA PRO A 29 -11.19 40.81 21.53
C PRO A 29 -9.75 41.29 21.72
N THR A 30 -9.66 42.51 22.23
CA THR A 30 -8.47 43.31 22.60
C THR A 30 -7.79 42.86 23.89
N ASP A 31 -6.46 43.00 23.90
CA ASP A 31 -5.54 43.37 24.99
C ASP A 31 -5.81 42.93 26.44
N LYS A 32 -4.86 42.18 27.01
CA LYS A 32 -4.42 42.33 28.41
C LYS A 32 -2.89 42.21 28.57
N LYS A 33 -2.28 43.39 28.74
CA LYS A 33 -1.09 43.79 29.54
C LYS A 33 -0.04 42.74 29.95
N GLN A 34 1.22 43.05 29.61
CA GLN A 34 2.48 42.48 30.11
C GLN A 34 2.67 42.64 31.64
N PRO A 35 3.68 41.94 32.20
CA PRO A 35 4.71 42.70 32.91
C PRO A 35 6.15 42.26 32.55
N LYS A 36 7.02 43.28 32.42
CA LYS A 36 8.48 43.15 32.43
C LYS A 36 8.96 42.89 33.87
N THR A 37 9.78 41.87 34.07
CA THR A 37 10.75 41.83 35.18
C THR A 37 12.03 41.11 34.75
N SER A 38 13.14 41.85 34.81
CA SER A 38 14.50 41.36 34.73
C SER A 38 14.96 40.89 36.12
N ILE A 39 15.20 39.59 36.31
CA ILE A 39 15.95 39.05 37.45
C ILE A 39 16.76 37.87 36.93
N GLY A 40 18.09 37.98 37.00
CA GLY A 40 19.01 36.88 36.80
C GLY A 40 18.94 35.88 37.95
N GLY A 41 19.16 34.61 37.66
CA GLY A 41 19.21 33.54 38.65
C GLY A 41 19.14 32.18 37.96
N ASP A 42 20.27 31.50 37.94
CA ASP A 42 20.47 30.14 37.44
C ASP A 42 19.43 29.14 37.99
N ILE A 43 18.62 28.54 37.12
CA ILE A 43 18.07 27.19 37.33
C ILE A 43 17.97 26.47 35.97
N LEU A 44 19.09 25.90 35.53
CA LEU A 44 19.09 24.76 34.60
C LEU A 44 20.06 23.70 35.16
N PRO A 45 19.57 22.67 35.88
CA PRO A 45 20.39 21.53 36.23
C PRO A 45 20.58 20.68 34.96
N SER A 46 21.79 20.79 34.39
CA SER A 46 22.56 19.64 33.90
C SER A 46 21.81 18.53 33.17
N PHE A 47 21.64 18.68 31.85
CA PHE A 47 21.47 17.56 30.91
C PHE A 47 22.41 17.69 29.71
N SER A 48 23.64 18.14 29.94
CA SER A 48 24.68 18.27 28.89
C SER A 48 26.09 17.91 29.37
N LYS A 49 26.22 16.91 30.26
CA LYS A 49 27.53 16.33 30.56
C LYS A 49 27.54 14.82 30.32
N ASN A 50 28.37 14.44 29.34
CA ASN A 50 28.94 13.11 29.09
C ASN A 50 28.13 12.14 28.22
N PHE A 51 27.98 12.47 26.93
CA PHE A 51 28.06 11.44 25.88
C PHE A 51 28.96 11.97 24.76
N SER A 52 30.09 11.31 24.52
CA SER A 52 31.01 11.61 23.43
C SER A 52 30.26 11.66 22.10
N SER A 53 30.59 12.61 21.22
CA SER A 53 29.95 12.77 19.90
C SER A 53 29.93 11.49 19.03
N ARG A 54 30.83 10.53 19.28
CA ARG A 54 30.80 9.18 18.66
C ARG A 54 29.60 8.34 19.08
N THR A 55 29.19 8.37 20.35
CA THR A 55 28.11 7.49 20.85
C THR A 55 26.74 7.92 20.35
N ARG A 56 26.48 9.22 20.14
CA ARG A 56 25.18 9.68 19.59
C ARG A 56 25.00 9.28 18.13
N ALA A 57 26.03 9.48 17.29
CA ALA A 57 26.00 9.07 15.90
C ALA A 57 25.91 7.54 15.72
N GLU A 58 26.58 6.78 16.59
CA GLU A 58 26.49 5.32 16.62
C GLU A 58 25.12 4.83 17.14
N LEU A 59 24.54 5.48 18.16
CA LEU A 59 23.18 5.22 18.65
C LEU A 59 22.13 5.52 17.58
N ASP A 60 22.22 6.65 16.90
CA ASP A 60 21.31 7.05 15.82
C ASP A 60 21.42 6.08 14.62
N LYS A 61 22.63 5.60 14.30
CA LYS A 61 22.84 4.59 13.25
C LYS A 61 22.28 3.23 13.64
N ASN A 62 22.50 2.77 14.87
CA ASN A 62 21.96 1.50 15.34
C ASN A 62 20.44 1.52 15.42
N TYR A 63 19.86 2.64 15.86
CA TYR A 63 18.41 2.87 15.86
C TYR A 63 17.83 2.77 14.44
N LEU A 64 18.42 3.49 13.48
CA LEU A 64 18.01 3.46 12.08
C LEU A 64 18.10 2.05 11.48
N LEU A 65 19.20 1.34 11.73
CA LEU A 65 19.38 -0.04 11.28
C LEU A 65 18.33 -0.98 11.89
N GLN A 66 18.00 -0.81 13.16
CA GLN A 66 16.98 -1.61 13.82
C GLN A 66 15.59 -1.37 13.20
N HIS A 67 15.23 -0.11 12.97
CA HIS A 67 13.94 0.24 12.36
C HIS A 67 13.83 -0.18 10.89
N ASN A 68 14.91 -0.07 10.10
CA ASN A 68 14.93 -0.56 8.72
C ASN A 68 14.77 -2.08 8.67
N ARG A 69 15.44 -2.82 9.56
CA ARG A 69 15.25 -4.27 9.66
C ARG A 69 13.83 -4.64 10.05
N GLN A 70 13.24 -3.93 11.01
CA GLN A 70 11.85 -4.18 11.41
C GLN A 70 10.90 -3.91 10.24
N PHE A 71 11.09 -2.82 9.51
CA PHE A 71 10.31 -2.49 8.32
C PHE A 71 10.40 -3.60 7.26
N GLU A 72 11.60 -4.09 6.95
CA GLU A 72 11.79 -5.19 5.99
C GLU A 72 11.12 -6.49 6.46
N MET A 73 11.19 -6.79 7.76
CA MET A 73 10.51 -7.94 8.36
C MET A 73 8.99 -7.81 8.24
N ASP A 74 8.43 -6.63 8.55
CA ASP A 74 7.00 -6.36 8.46
C ASP A 74 6.51 -6.45 6.99
N MET A 75 7.25 -5.88 6.04
CA MET A 75 6.93 -5.97 4.61
C MET A 75 6.97 -7.41 4.09
N LYS A 76 7.98 -8.18 4.49
CA LYS A 76 8.08 -9.61 4.17
C LYS A 76 6.93 -10.40 4.80
N THR A 77 6.58 -10.09 6.04
CA THR A 77 5.46 -10.70 6.76
C THR A 77 4.16 -10.45 6.00
N LEU A 78 3.92 -9.22 5.56
CA LEU A 78 2.77 -8.84 4.72
C LEU A 78 2.80 -9.40 3.29
N ASN A 79 3.78 -10.24 2.94
CA ASN A 79 3.99 -10.79 1.60
C ASN A 79 4.13 -9.69 0.53
N VAL A 80 4.83 -8.60 0.86
CA VAL A 80 5.21 -7.55 -0.08
C VAL A 80 6.56 -7.91 -0.71
N LEU A 81 6.63 -7.84 -2.04
CA LEU A 81 7.86 -8.07 -2.76
C LEU A 81 8.90 -6.99 -2.41
N SER A 82 10.14 -7.41 -2.20
CA SER A 82 11.24 -6.46 -2.03
C SER A 82 11.45 -5.66 -3.32
N PRO A 83 11.73 -4.35 -3.23
CA PRO A 83 12.04 -3.56 -4.40
C PRO A 83 13.36 -4.04 -5.03
N ASN A 84 13.50 -3.83 -6.34
CA ASN A 84 14.75 -4.18 -7.05
C ASN A 84 15.96 -3.37 -6.56
N LEU A 85 15.71 -2.16 -6.05
CA LEU A 85 16.72 -1.27 -5.53
C LEU A 85 16.21 -0.57 -4.28
N ASN A 86 16.88 -0.81 -3.15
CA ASN A 86 16.68 -0.08 -1.90
C ASN A 86 17.70 1.06 -1.82
N ILE A 87 17.22 2.29 -1.72
CA ILE A 87 18.06 3.50 -1.67
C ILE A 87 17.93 4.15 -0.32
N HIS A 88 19.07 4.55 0.25
CA HIS A 88 19.10 5.35 1.45
C HIS A 88 19.55 6.79 1.12
N SER A 89 18.85 7.80 1.61
CA SER A 89 19.16 9.20 1.26
C SER A 89 20.56 9.64 1.74
N SER A 90 21.11 9.00 2.78
CA SER A 90 22.49 9.23 3.23
C SER A 90 23.55 8.93 2.17
N ASP A 91 23.24 8.08 1.20
CA ASP A 91 24.19 7.68 0.17
C ASP A 91 24.26 8.70 -0.98
N TYR A 92 23.30 9.63 -1.02
CA TYR A 92 23.12 10.61 -2.11
C TYR A 92 23.25 12.07 -1.63
N LEU A 93 23.95 12.29 -0.50
CA LEU A 93 24.06 13.63 0.10
C LEU A 93 24.72 14.64 -0.83
N GLN A 94 25.66 14.21 -1.68
CA GLN A 94 26.36 15.11 -2.60
C GLN A 94 25.43 15.60 -3.72
N GLU A 95 24.63 14.69 -4.26
CA GLU A 95 23.65 14.91 -5.30
C GLU A 95 22.49 15.77 -4.78
N ILE A 96 22.03 15.49 -3.57
CA ILE A 96 21.04 16.33 -2.87
C ILE A 96 21.57 17.76 -2.71
N GLN A 97 22.81 17.94 -2.27
CA GLN A 97 23.42 19.26 -2.15
C GLN A 97 23.60 19.96 -3.50
N ALA A 98 24.00 19.24 -4.55
CA ALA A 98 24.13 19.77 -5.89
C ALA A 98 22.77 20.23 -6.45
N PHE A 99 21.73 19.42 -6.25
CA PHE A 99 20.36 19.75 -6.64
C PHE A 99 19.86 21.01 -5.93
N ILE A 100 20.09 21.13 -4.62
CA ILE A 100 19.73 22.34 -3.84
C ILE A 100 20.44 23.59 -4.40
N LYS A 101 21.75 23.49 -4.69
CA LYS A 101 22.50 24.61 -5.27
C LYS A 101 21.95 25.03 -6.63
N ASP A 102 21.57 24.08 -7.47
CA ASP A 102 20.98 24.34 -8.80
C ASP A 102 19.62 25.05 -8.71
N ILE A 103 18.72 24.63 -7.81
CA ILE A 103 17.42 25.30 -7.65
C ILE A 103 17.55 26.72 -7.09
N VAL A 104 18.51 26.95 -6.20
CA VAL A 104 18.85 28.29 -5.68
C VAL A 104 19.39 29.17 -6.80
N ALA A 105 20.33 28.65 -7.60
CA ALA A 105 20.91 29.38 -8.74
C ALA A 105 19.85 29.74 -9.80
N LYS A 106 18.82 28.91 -9.98
CA LYS A 106 17.69 29.16 -10.88
C LYS A 106 16.63 30.13 -10.31
N GLY A 107 16.84 30.67 -9.10
CA GLY A 107 15.91 31.60 -8.45
C GLY A 107 14.57 30.94 -8.06
N ARG A 108 14.53 29.61 -7.95
CA ARG A 108 13.31 28.85 -7.58
C ARG A 108 13.21 28.57 -6.08
N SER A 109 14.21 28.98 -5.30
CA SER A 109 14.24 28.84 -3.84
C SER A 109 15.03 29.99 -3.23
N TYR A 110 14.78 30.27 -1.94
CA TYR A 110 15.48 31.29 -1.16
C TYR A 110 15.94 30.70 0.16
N GLU A 111 17.03 31.25 0.71
CA GLU A 111 17.48 30.94 2.06
C GLU A 111 16.62 31.73 3.07
N SER A 112 16.13 31.07 4.11
CA SER A 112 15.33 31.70 5.17
C SER A 112 16.14 31.73 6.47
N ASN A 113 16.32 32.92 7.05
CA ASN A 113 17.10 33.17 8.28
C ASN A 113 16.42 32.67 9.58
N SER A 114 15.54 31.67 9.50
CA SER A 114 14.91 31.09 10.70
C SER A 114 15.94 30.34 11.56
N LEU A 115 15.71 30.27 12.88
CA LEU A 115 16.58 29.61 13.88
C LEU A 115 16.89 28.11 13.60
N TRP A 116 16.31 27.53 12.56
CA TRP A 116 16.39 26.13 12.15
C TRP A 116 17.46 25.87 11.08
N ASN A 117 18.54 26.66 11.07
CA ASN A 117 19.69 26.51 10.15
C ASN A 117 20.55 25.25 10.41
N SER A 118 20.15 24.37 11.33
CA SER A 118 20.73 23.03 11.47
C SER A 118 20.09 22.10 10.43
N GLY A 119 20.57 22.20 9.19
CA GLY A 119 20.00 21.62 7.99
C GLY A 119 19.90 20.09 7.97
N GLN A 120 18.68 19.62 7.74
CA GLN A 120 18.42 18.36 7.04
C GLN A 120 17.59 18.70 5.80
N PRO A 121 17.89 18.12 4.62
CA PRO A 121 17.03 18.27 3.47
C PRO A 121 15.64 17.76 3.81
N LYS A 122 14.60 18.46 3.34
CA LYS A 122 13.22 17.98 3.50
C LYS A 122 13.06 16.73 2.64
N THR A 123 12.36 15.71 3.15
CA THR A 123 12.13 14.41 2.49
C THR A 123 11.80 14.51 1.00
N PHE A 124 11.00 15.52 0.61
CA PHE A 124 10.65 15.79 -0.78
C PHE A 124 11.84 16.14 -1.69
N ILE A 125 12.76 16.98 -1.21
CA ILE A 125 13.96 17.40 -1.98
C ILE A 125 14.88 16.19 -2.18
N GLU A 126 14.98 15.31 -1.17
CA GLU A 126 15.74 14.08 -1.27
C GLU A 126 15.19 13.19 -2.38
N CYS A 127 13.88 12.92 -2.38
CA CYS A 127 13.23 12.13 -3.42
C CYS A 127 13.47 12.72 -4.83
N CYS A 128 13.35 14.03 -5.01
CA CYS A 128 13.58 14.69 -6.30
C CYS A 128 15.03 14.56 -6.78
N ALA A 129 16.00 14.82 -5.90
CA ALA A 129 17.41 14.78 -6.24
C ALA A 129 17.88 13.35 -6.57
N ILE A 130 17.48 12.37 -5.76
CA ILE A 130 17.79 10.95 -5.95
C ILE A 130 17.14 10.45 -7.26
N SER A 131 15.88 10.78 -7.48
CA SER A 131 15.17 10.38 -8.71
C SER A 131 15.87 10.89 -9.97
N LYS A 132 16.31 12.16 -9.98
CA LYS A 132 17.07 12.72 -11.13
C LYS A 132 18.47 12.16 -11.28
N THR A 133 19.04 11.61 -10.21
CA THR A 133 20.36 10.94 -10.26
C THR A 133 20.24 9.55 -10.86
N LEU A 134 19.14 8.86 -10.57
CA LEU A 134 18.93 7.46 -10.98
C LEU A 134 18.30 7.30 -12.35
N PHE A 135 17.50 8.27 -12.78
CA PHE A 135 16.72 8.17 -14.01
C PHE A 135 17.12 9.25 -15.01
N ASP A 136 17.66 8.82 -16.16
CA ASP A 136 17.96 9.67 -17.32
C ASP A 136 16.72 10.00 -18.17
N SER A 137 15.64 9.24 -17.98
CA SER A 137 14.37 9.33 -18.70
C SER A 137 13.23 9.75 -17.78
N PRO A 138 12.11 10.29 -18.31
CA PRO A 138 10.95 10.55 -17.48
C PRO A 138 10.49 9.26 -16.79
N ILE A 139 10.21 9.36 -15.48
CA ILE A 139 9.70 8.30 -14.63
C ILE A 139 8.28 7.99 -15.06
N ASP A 140 8.00 6.72 -15.37
CA ASP A 140 6.66 6.32 -15.80
C ASP A 140 5.63 6.44 -14.66
N ILE A 141 5.96 5.92 -13.47
CA ILE A 141 5.05 5.89 -12.32
C ILE A 141 5.79 6.37 -11.07
N TYR A 142 5.24 7.37 -10.40
CA TYR A 142 5.66 7.80 -9.06
C TYR A 142 4.54 7.55 -8.06
N THR A 143 4.83 6.87 -6.95
CA THR A 143 3.86 6.55 -5.90
C THR A 143 4.15 7.33 -4.63
N CYS A 144 3.10 7.73 -3.90
CA CYS A 144 3.23 8.28 -2.55
C CYS A 144 1.94 8.09 -1.74
N GLY A 145 2.03 8.25 -0.41
CA GLY A 145 0.84 8.47 0.42
C GLY A 145 0.18 9.80 0.09
N PHE A 146 -1.07 9.98 0.51
CA PHE A 146 -1.77 11.24 0.34
C PHE A 146 -1.10 12.34 1.19
N ASP A 147 -0.33 13.20 0.54
CA ASP A 147 0.23 14.41 1.15
C ASP A 147 0.04 15.57 0.18
N GLU A 148 -0.80 16.55 0.59
CA GLU A 148 -1.09 17.77 -0.17
C GLU A 148 0.19 18.55 -0.54
N LYS A 149 1.27 18.38 0.23
CA LYS A 149 2.55 19.08 0.03
C LYS A 149 3.33 18.57 -1.18
N LEU A 150 2.97 17.41 -1.74
CA LEU A 150 3.52 16.88 -2.99
C LEU A 150 2.81 17.45 -4.24
N ALA A 151 1.86 18.38 -4.10
CA ALA A 151 1.22 19.06 -5.24
C ALA A 151 2.21 19.71 -6.21
N HIS A 152 3.43 20.03 -5.76
CA HIS A 152 4.49 20.56 -6.64
C HIS A 152 5.15 19.49 -7.54
N CYS A 153 5.23 18.22 -7.12
CA CYS A 153 5.70 17.11 -7.98
C CYS A 153 4.69 16.76 -9.08
N LYS A 154 3.39 17.01 -8.85
CA LYS A 154 2.35 16.76 -9.87
C LYS A 154 2.58 17.56 -11.16
N ASN A 155 3.33 18.66 -11.08
CA ASN A 155 3.68 19.50 -12.21
C ASN A 155 5.08 19.24 -12.76
N ASP A 156 5.79 18.21 -12.27
CA ASP A 156 7.07 17.80 -12.85
C ASP A 156 6.81 17.04 -14.16
N SER A 157 7.16 17.67 -15.28
CA SER A 157 7.05 17.08 -16.62
C SER A 157 7.88 15.81 -16.81
N SER A 158 8.77 15.48 -15.88
CA SER A 158 9.56 14.25 -15.88
C SER A 158 8.82 13.04 -15.29
N ILE A 159 7.58 13.17 -14.80
CA ILE A 159 6.76 12.05 -14.31
C ILE A 159 5.50 11.91 -15.17
N LYS A 160 5.22 10.70 -15.69
CA LYS A 160 4.03 10.46 -16.52
C LYS A 160 2.75 10.22 -15.70
N TYR A 161 2.83 9.35 -14.68
CA TYR A 161 1.71 9.01 -13.82
C TYR A 161 2.08 9.16 -12.35
N PHE A 162 1.20 9.82 -11.60
CA PHE A 162 1.35 10.02 -10.17
C PHE A 162 0.23 9.27 -9.44
N LEU A 163 0.59 8.29 -8.61
CA LEU A 163 -0.34 7.45 -7.87
C LEU A 163 -0.30 7.82 -6.39
N SER A 164 -1.40 8.38 -5.90
CA SER A 164 -1.58 8.74 -4.49
C SER A 164 -2.40 7.66 -3.81
N ILE A 165 -1.80 6.97 -2.84
CA ILE A 165 -2.45 5.95 -2.01
C ILE A 165 -3.34 6.67 -0.99
N GLY A 166 -4.54 6.15 -0.76
CA GLY A 166 -5.47 6.69 0.23
C GLY A 166 -5.00 6.49 1.66
N ASP A 167 -5.42 7.38 2.56
CA ASP A 167 -5.01 7.32 3.96
C ASP A 167 -5.71 6.18 4.72
N LEU A 168 -4.95 5.55 5.61
CA LEU A 168 -5.49 4.61 6.60
C LEU A 168 -5.87 5.39 7.86
N VAL A 169 -7.16 5.37 8.21
CA VAL A 169 -7.68 5.93 9.46
C VAL A 169 -7.94 4.80 10.44
N TYR A 170 -7.46 4.96 11.66
CA TYR A 170 -7.73 4.06 12.77
C TYR A 170 -8.30 4.89 13.91
N ASP A 171 -9.56 4.63 14.28
CA ASP A 171 -10.21 5.27 15.44
C ASP A 171 -10.68 4.20 16.43
N GLU A 172 -9.80 3.86 17.37
CA GLU A 172 -10.17 3.15 18.59
C GLU A 172 -10.04 4.10 19.80
N SER A 173 -10.85 5.16 19.84
CA SER A 173 -11.32 5.84 21.08
C SER A 173 -10.25 6.22 22.12
N SER A 174 -8.98 6.31 21.73
CA SER A 174 -7.83 6.58 22.58
C SER A 174 -6.92 7.55 21.81
N SER A 175 -6.25 8.43 22.55
CA SER A 175 -5.63 9.66 22.03
C SER A 175 -4.52 9.50 20.96
N ASN A 176 -4.21 8.27 20.53
CA ASN A 176 -3.24 7.98 19.48
C ASN A 176 -3.91 7.18 18.35
N ASN A 177 -4.09 7.81 17.19
CA ASN A 177 -4.60 7.19 15.96
C ASN A 177 -3.54 6.33 15.24
N ILE A 178 -2.63 5.69 15.98
CA ILE A 178 -1.54 4.88 15.43
C ILE A 178 -1.63 3.48 16.03
N ILE A 179 -1.72 2.48 15.17
CA ILE A 179 -1.63 1.06 15.53
C ILE A 179 -0.43 0.44 14.80
N LYS A 180 0.37 -0.36 15.52
CA LYS A 180 1.47 -1.11 14.90
C LYS A 180 0.95 -2.41 14.28
N LEU A 181 1.63 -2.90 13.25
CA LEU A 181 1.28 -4.20 12.63
C LEU A 181 1.22 -5.32 13.67
N GLN A 182 2.21 -5.40 14.57
CA GLN A 182 2.22 -6.40 15.63
C GLN A 182 0.98 -6.32 16.53
N GLU A 183 0.52 -5.11 16.87
CA GLU A 183 -0.69 -4.92 17.70
C GLU A 183 -1.96 -5.37 16.96
N VAL A 184 -2.00 -5.29 15.62
CA VAL A 184 -3.08 -5.87 14.81
C VAL A 184 -3.01 -7.40 14.83
N LEU A 185 -1.82 -7.97 14.66
CA LEU A 185 -1.61 -9.42 14.67
C LEU A 185 -1.94 -10.04 16.04
N ASP A 186 -1.66 -9.32 17.12
CA ASP A 186 -2.00 -9.74 18.50
C ASP A 186 -3.52 -9.83 18.73
N LYS A 187 -4.36 -9.25 17.84
CA LYS A 187 -5.82 -9.44 17.84
C LYS A 187 -6.27 -10.76 17.17
N ASN A 188 -5.34 -11.67 16.91
CA ASN A 188 -5.58 -13.00 16.32
C ASN A 188 -6.10 -12.94 14.87
N TYR A 189 -5.66 -11.93 14.11
CA TYR A 189 -5.88 -11.84 12.66
C TYR A 189 -4.68 -12.39 11.91
N SER A 190 -4.93 -13.19 10.87
CA SER A 190 -3.88 -13.64 9.96
C SER A 190 -3.41 -12.49 9.06
N ILE A 191 -2.25 -12.67 8.43
CA ILE A 191 -1.73 -11.73 7.44
C ILE A 191 -2.68 -11.67 6.23
N GLU A 192 -3.23 -12.82 5.86
CA GLU A 192 -4.19 -12.98 4.78
C GLU A 192 -5.48 -12.19 5.08
N ASN A 193 -5.94 -12.17 6.33
CA ASN A 193 -7.08 -11.33 6.75
C ASN A 193 -6.79 -9.85 6.51
N ILE A 194 -5.64 -9.36 6.98
CA ILE A 194 -5.24 -7.96 6.82
C ILE A 194 -5.08 -7.61 5.34
N ARG A 195 -4.47 -8.50 4.57
CA ARG A 195 -4.26 -8.30 3.14
C ARG A 195 -5.56 -8.31 2.36
N LEU A 196 -6.45 -9.25 2.63
CA LEU A 196 -7.78 -9.32 2.02
C LEU A 196 -8.60 -8.08 2.37
N LEU A 197 -8.48 -7.56 3.60
CA LEU A 197 -9.09 -6.29 4.00
C LEU A 197 -8.63 -5.13 3.11
N PHE A 198 -7.34 -5.02 2.77
CA PHE A 198 -6.91 -3.99 1.83
C PHE A 198 -7.38 -4.26 0.40
N LEU A 199 -7.42 -5.51 -0.04
CA LEU A 199 -7.84 -5.87 -1.40
C LEU A 199 -9.33 -5.62 -1.66
N VAL A 200 -10.19 -5.75 -0.65
CA VAL A 200 -11.63 -5.44 -0.77
C VAL A 200 -11.94 -3.95 -0.71
N ASN A 201 -10.93 -3.10 -0.48
CA ASN A 201 -11.05 -1.65 -0.48
C ASN A 201 -10.25 -1.03 -1.64
N LYS A 202 -10.70 0.11 -2.14
CA LYS A 202 -10.00 0.79 -3.24
C LYS A 202 -8.71 1.42 -2.74
N TRP A 203 -7.59 1.10 -3.37
CA TRP A 203 -6.25 1.58 -2.96
C TRP A 203 -6.11 3.12 -2.91
N SER A 204 -6.89 3.84 -3.72
CA SER A 204 -6.80 5.29 -3.86
C SER A 204 -7.76 6.06 -2.93
N SER A 205 -8.62 5.38 -2.18
CA SER A 205 -9.58 6.02 -1.27
C SER A 205 -9.11 5.94 0.17
N GLN A 206 -9.47 6.94 0.96
CA GLN A 206 -9.32 6.84 2.41
C GLN A 206 -10.06 5.59 2.92
N PHE A 207 -9.40 4.85 3.78
CA PHE A 207 -9.87 3.58 4.32
C PHE A 207 -9.84 3.63 5.85
N GLU A 208 -10.98 3.32 6.48
CA GLU A 208 -11.12 3.33 7.93
C GLU A 208 -11.04 1.90 8.46
N PHE A 209 -9.99 1.56 9.20
CA PHE A 209 -9.86 0.25 9.84
C PHE A 209 -10.79 0.16 11.05
N ASN A 210 -11.79 -0.71 10.97
CA ASN A 210 -12.69 -1.02 12.09
C ASN A 210 -13.07 -2.50 12.14
N MET A 211 -13.57 -2.92 13.31
CA MET A 211 -13.94 -4.31 13.59
C MET A 211 -15.04 -4.84 12.65
N LYS A 212 -15.94 -3.96 12.19
CA LYS A 212 -17.05 -4.36 11.31
C LYS A 212 -16.54 -4.82 9.94
N GLN A 213 -15.62 -4.07 9.34
CA GLN A 213 -15.03 -4.45 8.07
C GLN A 213 -14.16 -5.69 8.21
N MET A 214 -13.39 -5.80 9.30
CA MET A 214 -12.61 -7.00 9.56
C MET A 214 -13.49 -8.24 9.67
N GLN A 215 -14.63 -8.17 10.37
CA GLN A 215 -15.57 -9.30 10.45
C GLN A 215 -16.14 -9.71 9.09
N MET A 216 -16.40 -8.74 8.19
CA MET A 216 -16.84 -9.04 6.83
C MET A 216 -15.78 -9.83 6.05
N VAL A 217 -14.51 -9.45 6.23
CA VAL A 217 -13.36 -10.12 5.60
C VAL A 217 -13.16 -11.53 6.15
N LEU A 218 -13.28 -11.73 7.47
CA LEU A 218 -13.20 -13.06 8.07
C LEU A 218 -14.27 -14.01 7.51
N ASN A 219 -15.52 -13.54 7.42
CA ASN A 219 -16.62 -14.33 6.86
C ASN A 219 -16.43 -14.63 5.37
N LEU A 220 -15.81 -13.71 4.63
CA LEU A 220 -15.49 -13.90 3.22
C LEU A 220 -14.41 -14.97 3.04
N GLU A 221 -13.32 -14.85 3.80
CA GLU A 221 -12.21 -15.81 3.78
C GLU A 221 -12.67 -17.21 4.18
N GLU A 222 -13.43 -17.35 5.26
CA GLU A 222 -13.97 -18.64 5.72
C GLU A 222 -14.78 -19.34 4.62
N LYS A 223 -15.64 -18.59 3.92
CA LYS A 223 -16.43 -19.13 2.81
C LYS A 223 -15.57 -19.54 1.62
N MET A 224 -14.59 -18.72 1.24
CA MET A 224 -13.68 -19.06 0.15
C MET A 224 -12.87 -20.30 0.49
N ASN A 225 -12.37 -20.39 1.72
CA ASN A 225 -11.63 -21.53 2.23
C ASN A 225 -12.45 -22.81 2.21
N SER A 226 -13.68 -22.80 2.73
CA SER A 226 -14.55 -23.96 2.70
C SER A 226 -14.73 -24.48 1.27
N ILE A 227 -15.02 -23.60 0.31
CA ILE A 227 -15.21 -23.99 -1.09
C ILE A 227 -13.91 -24.54 -1.71
N LEU A 228 -12.77 -23.93 -1.43
CA LEU A 228 -11.47 -24.40 -1.93
C LEU A 228 -11.12 -25.79 -1.37
N HIS A 229 -11.41 -26.04 -0.10
CA HIS A 229 -11.23 -27.37 0.51
C HIS A 229 -12.15 -28.41 -0.15
N ASP A 230 -13.40 -28.06 -0.44
CA ASP A 230 -14.33 -28.96 -1.15
C ASP A 230 -13.82 -29.29 -2.57
N ILE A 231 -13.32 -28.27 -3.29
CA ILE A 231 -12.71 -28.44 -4.61
C ILE A 231 -11.48 -29.35 -4.52
N GLU A 232 -10.59 -29.13 -3.56
CA GLU A 232 -9.40 -29.96 -3.38
C GLU A 232 -9.72 -31.39 -3.02
N TYR A 233 -10.67 -31.57 -2.10
CA TYR A 233 -11.13 -32.89 -1.71
C TYR A 233 -11.64 -33.65 -2.94
N TYR A 234 -12.46 -32.98 -3.76
CA TYR A 234 -12.94 -33.52 -5.03
C TYR A 234 -11.79 -33.87 -5.98
N LEU A 235 -10.84 -32.96 -6.19
CA LEU A 235 -9.73 -33.17 -7.14
C LEU A 235 -8.75 -34.27 -6.69
N ASN A 236 -8.51 -34.44 -5.39
CA ASN A 236 -7.53 -35.37 -4.83
C ASN A 236 -8.08 -36.78 -4.59
N PHE A 237 -9.31 -36.89 -4.07
CA PHE A 237 -9.82 -38.16 -3.54
C PHE A 237 -10.86 -38.82 -4.43
N ILE A 238 -11.55 -38.07 -5.29
CA ILE A 238 -12.44 -38.64 -6.30
C ILE A 238 -11.57 -39.00 -7.51
N LYS A 239 -10.81 -40.09 -7.37
CA LYS A 239 -9.96 -40.64 -8.43
C LYS A 239 -10.81 -41.11 -9.61
N GLU A 240 -10.31 -40.80 -10.80
CA GLU A 240 -10.93 -41.02 -12.11
C GLU A 240 -11.47 -42.44 -12.30
N VAL A 241 -12.73 -42.54 -12.69
CA VAL A 241 -13.14 -43.58 -13.66
C VAL A 241 -12.88 -42.97 -15.04
N ASN A 242 -11.65 -43.10 -15.54
CA ASN A 242 -11.25 -42.89 -16.95
C ASN A 242 -11.91 -41.72 -17.72
N ASN A 243 -11.51 -40.47 -17.44
CA ASN A 243 -11.98 -39.28 -18.19
C ASN A 243 -10.96 -38.74 -19.23
N ASP A 244 -10.09 -39.60 -19.75
CA ASP A 244 -9.26 -39.30 -20.94
C ASP A 244 -10.06 -39.37 -22.25
N ALA A 245 -11.31 -39.85 -22.20
CA ALA A 245 -12.23 -39.75 -23.32
C ALA A 245 -12.90 -38.38 -23.33
N SER A 246 -12.95 -37.74 -24.50
CA SER A 246 -13.72 -36.52 -24.78
C SER A 246 -15.20 -36.69 -24.37
N GLU A 247 -15.50 -36.46 -23.09
CA GLU A 247 -16.87 -36.42 -22.62
C GLU A 247 -17.56 -35.19 -23.17
N LYS A 248 -18.70 -35.39 -23.82
CA LYS A 248 -19.52 -34.29 -24.31
C LYS A 248 -20.00 -33.50 -23.10
N LEU A 249 -19.59 -32.23 -23.02
CA LEU A 249 -20.03 -31.31 -21.98
C LEU A 249 -21.56 -31.26 -21.89
N ASN A 250 -22.08 -31.46 -20.69
CA ASN A 250 -23.49 -31.30 -20.41
C ASN A 250 -23.85 -29.81 -20.28
N GLN A 251 -25.14 -29.50 -20.10
CA GLN A 251 -25.60 -28.10 -20.02
C GLN A 251 -25.04 -27.35 -18.80
N TYR A 252 -24.82 -28.03 -17.68
CA TYR A 252 -24.23 -27.44 -16.47
C TYR A 252 -22.74 -27.15 -16.67
N ASP A 253 -21.99 -28.05 -17.33
CA ASP A 253 -20.57 -27.82 -17.66
C ASP A 253 -20.42 -26.62 -18.59
N LEU A 254 -21.25 -26.53 -19.63
CA LEU A 254 -21.25 -25.41 -20.58
C LEU A 254 -21.60 -24.09 -19.88
N SER A 255 -22.53 -24.12 -18.92
CA SER A 255 -22.88 -22.96 -18.10
C SER A 255 -21.68 -22.50 -17.25
N LEU A 256 -21.05 -23.43 -16.52
CA LEU A 256 -19.86 -23.12 -15.71
C LEU A 256 -18.70 -22.63 -16.57
N PHE A 257 -18.44 -23.25 -17.72
CA PHE A 257 -17.40 -22.82 -18.66
C PHE A 257 -17.63 -21.39 -19.17
N LYS A 258 -18.88 -21.03 -19.47
CA LYS A 258 -19.25 -19.67 -19.87
C LYS A 258 -19.06 -18.67 -18.73
N SER A 259 -19.48 -19.03 -17.51
CA SER A 259 -19.25 -18.21 -16.31
C SER A 259 -17.76 -18.01 -16.06
N PHE A 260 -16.95 -19.05 -16.20
CA PHE A 260 -15.50 -18.98 -16.07
C PHE A 260 -14.86 -18.04 -17.11
N SER A 261 -15.28 -18.14 -18.37
CA SER A 261 -14.80 -17.27 -19.45
C SER A 261 -15.19 -15.81 -19.21
N THR A 262 -16.42 -15.57 -18.74
CA THR A 262 -16.90 -14.23 -18.39
C THR A 262 -16.11 -13.64 -17.23
N ALA A 263 -15.88 -14.43 -16.18
CA ALA A 263 -15.11 -14.02 -15.01
C ALA A 263 -13.68 -13.63 -15.38
N LYS A 264 -13.00 -14.41 -16.26
CA LYS A 264 -11.66 -14.05 -16.77
C LYS A 264 -11.63 -12.67 -17.42
N CYS A 265 -12.58 -12.38 -18.30
CA CYS A 265 -12.68 -11.08 -18.96
C CYS A 265 -12.97 -9.97 -17.95
N ALA A 266 -13.91 -10.17 -17.03
CA ALA A 266 -14.28 -9.19 -16.01
C ALA A 266 -13.10 -8.87 -15.08
N ILE A 267 -12.36 -9.89 -14.63
CA ILE A 267 -11.16 -9.75 -13.79
C ILE A 267 -10.06 -8.99 -14.53
N HIS A 268 -9.80 -9.32 -15.80
CA HIS A 268 -8.83 -8.58 -16.61
C HIS A 268 -9.21 -7.10 -16.73
N HIS A 269 -10.48 -6.82 -17.03
CA HIS A 269 -10.98 -5.45 -17.11
C HIS A 269 -10.88 -4.70 -15.78
N ALA A 270 -11.15 -5.35 -14.65
CA ALA A 270 -11.00 -4.76 -13.32
C ALA A 270 -9.54 -4.39 -13.02
N PHE A 271 -8.58 -5.27 -13.32
CA PHE A 271 -7.16 -4.94 -13.19
C PHE A 271 -6.73 -3.77 -14.07
N CYS A 272 -7.20 -3.72 -15.32
CA CYS A 272 -6.92 -2.61 -16.24
C CYS A 272 -7.61 -1.30 -15.83
N ASN A 273 -8.67 -1.38 -15.03
CA ASN A 273 -9.40 -0.22 -14.54
C ASN A 273 -8.82 0.29 -13.22
N SER A 274 -7.62 0.86 -13.28
CA SER A 274 -6.96 1.44 -12.10
C SER A 274 -6.77 0.44 -10.95
N ILE A 275 -6.42 -0.81 -11.25
CA ILE A 275 -6.13 -1.85 -10.25
C ILE A 275 -7.32 -2.02 -9.29
N ASP A 276 -8.52 -2.24 -9.85
CA ASP A 276 -9.77 -2.41 -9.09
C ASP A 276 -9.83 -3.77 -8.40
N THR A 277 -9.03 -3.94 -7.34
CA THR A 277 -8.98 -5.17 -6.54
C THR A 277 -10.31 -5.52 -5.87
N PRO A 278 -11.17 -4.58 -5.42
CA PRO A 278 -12.50 -4.94 -4.90
C PRO A 278 -13.32 -5.72 -5.91
N SER A 279 -13.39 -5.25 -7.15
CA SER A 279 -14.10 -5.95 -8.22
C SER A 279 -13.47 -7.31 -8.55
N VAL A 280 -12.14 -7.42 -8.49
CA VAL A 280 -11.44 -8.71 -8.71
C VAL A 280 -11.83 -9.72 -7.62
N ILE A 281 -11.78 -9.34 -6.34
CA ILE A 281 -12.15 -10.23 -5.23
C ILE A 281 -13.61 -10.67 -5.35
N GLU A 282 -14.51 -9.75 -5.74
CA GLU A 282 -15.91 -10.08 -5.94
C GLU A 282 -16.12 -11.10 -7.06
N GLN A 283 -15.41 -10.94 -8.20
CA GLN A 283 -15.46 -11.91 -9.30
C GLN A 283 -14.88 -13.28 -8.90
N ILE A 284 -13.84 -13.33 -8.08
CA ILE A 284 -13.30 -14.58 -7.52
C ILE A 284 -14.36 -15.27 -6.64
N ARG A 285 -15.01 -14.51 -5.75
CA ARG A 285 -16.07 -15.00 -4.85
C ARG A 285 -17.25 -15.57 -5.65
N GLU A 286 -17.70 -14.87 -6.67
CA GLU A 286 -18.80 -15.31 -7.55
C GLU A 286 -18.43 -16.58 -8.32
N LEU A 287 -17.21 -16.67 -8.84
CA LEU A 287 -16.72 -17.85 -9.55
C LEU A 287 -16.63 -19.07 -8.62
N LEU A 288 -16.11 -18.91 -7.41
CA LEU A 288 -16.08 -19.96 -6.39
C LEU A 288 -17.49 -20.45 -6.04
N SER A 289 -18.42 -19.53 -5.79
CA SER A 289 -19.82 -19.86 -5.51
C SER A 289 -20.48 -20.63 -6.65
N THR A 290 -20.28 -20.18 -7.89
CA THR A 290 -20.81 -20.84 -9.09
C THR A 290 -20.21 -22.24 -9.27
N THR A 291 -18.92 -22.40 -8.98
CA THR A 291 -18.23 -23.68 -9.02
C THR A 291 -18.76 -24.64 -7.96
N ASN A 292 -18.95 -24.17 -6.72
CA ASN A 292 -19.53 -24.97 -5.65
C ASN A 292 -20.95 -25.45 -5.98
N ASN A 293 -21.79 -24.55 -6.49
CA ASN A 293 -23.15 -24.89 -6.91
C ASN A 293 -23.15 -25.94 -8.02
N TYR A 294 -22.23 -25.82 -8.98
CA TYR A 294 -22.07 -26.80 -10.05
C TYR A 294 -21.68 -28.19 -9.51
N MET A 295 -20.72 -28.27 -8.58
CA MET A 295 -20.31 -29.53 -7.94
C MET A 295 -21.48 -30.19 -7.21
N ASN A 296 -22.27 -29.41 -6.48
CA ASN A 296 -23.41 -29.91 -5.70
C ASN A 296 -24.61 -30.32 -6.58
N THR A 297 -24.83 -29.65 -7.72
CA THR A 297 -25.97 -29.93 -8.61
C THR A 297 -25.71 -31.12 -9.53
N THR A 298 -24.45 -31.32 -9.94
CA THR A 298 -24.10 -32.32 -10.97
C THR A 298 -23.68 -33.67 -10.37
N SER A 299 -23.36 -33.70 -9.06
CA SER A 299 -23.00 -34.80 -8.13
C SER A 299 -22.43 -36.12 -8.68
N GLU A 300 -23.03 -36.71 -9.70
CA GLU A 300 -22.60 -37.96 -10.35
C GLU A 300 -21.69 -37.75 -11.58
N ASN A 301 -21.76 -36.60 -12.27
CA ASN A 301 -21.00 -36.34 -13.52
C ASN A 301 -20.30 -34.97 -13.53
N VAL A 302 -19.56 -34.66 -12.47
CA VAL A 302 -18.76 -33.42 -12.38
C VAL A 302 -17.53 -33.52 -13.29
N HIS A 303 -17.33 -32.54 -14.17
CA HIS A 303 -16.23 -32.51 -15.13
C HIS A 303 -14.92 -32.06 -14.46
N ARG A 304 -14.15 -33.02 -13.95
CA ARG A 304 -12.91 -32.81 -13.18
C ARG A 304 -11.94 -31.79 -13.78
N ARG A 305 -11.66 -31.87 -15.09
CA ARG A 305 -10.70 -30.95 -15.74
C ARG A 305 -11.16 -29.49 -15.76
N LEU A 306 -12.49 -29.26 -15.75
CA LEU A 306 -13.05 -27.91 -15.72
C LEU A 306 -12.84 -27.30 -14.33
N ILE A 307 -13.12 -28.07 -13.28
CA ILE A 307 -12.85 -27.69 -11.88
C ILE A 307 -11.36 -27.41 -11.67
N GLN A 308 -10.48 -28.30 -12.15
CA GLN A 308 -9.03 -28.14 -12.05
C GLN A 308 -8.56 -26.82 -12.70
N ASN A 309 -9.08 -26.49 -13.89
CA ASN A 309 -8.69 -25.26 -14.58
C ASN A 309 -9.16 -24.00 -13.84
N ILE A 310 -10.34 -24.04 -13.20
CA ILE A 310 -10.85 -22.95 -12.37
C ILE A 310 -9.99 -22.80 -11.12
N TYR A 311 -9.71 -23.90 -10.43
CA TYR A 311 -8.85 -23.92 -9.24
C TYR A 311 -7.47 -23.34 -9.54
N ASN A 312 -6.78 -23.84 -10.58
CA ASN A 312 -5.45 -23.34 -10.95
C ASN A 312 -5.46 -21.85 -11.32
N PHE A 313 -6.54 -21.37 -11.95
CA PHE A 313 -6.70 -19.95 -12.25
C PHE A 313 -6.88 -19.11 -10.99
N ILE A 314 -7.70 -19.55 -10.03
CA ILE A 314 -7.90 -18.86 -8.75
C ILE A 314 -6.61 -18.83 -7.94
N MET A 315 -5.89 -19.94 -7.87
CA MET A 315 -4.60 -20.00 -7.18
C MET A 315 -3.56 -19.06 -7.82
N HIS A 316 -3.56 -18.94 -9.15
CA HIS A 316 -2.72 -17.95 -9.82
C HIS A 316 -3.12 -16.50 -9.48
N LEU A 317 -4.42 -16.20 -9.35
CA LEU A 317 -4.88 -14.89 -8.92
C LEU A 317 -4.48 -14.60 -7.47
N PHE A 318 -4.57 -15.59 -6.57
CA PHE A 318 -4.11 -15.43 -5.19
C PHE A 318 -2.62 -15.14 -5.10
N ASP A 319 -1.79 -15.78 -5.94
CA ASP A 319 -0.36 -15.47 -6.04
C ASP A 319 -0.12 -14.01 -6.49
N ILE A 320 -0.82 -13.55 -7.54
CA ILE A 320 -0.75 -12.14 -7.99
C ILE A 320 -1.18 -11.17 -6.88
N LEU A 321 -2.26 -11.50 -6.18
CA LEU A 321 -2.81 -10.69 -5.09
C LEU A 321 -2.00 -10.83 -3.80
N GLY A 322 -1.06 -11.79 -3.74
CA GLY A 322 -0.22 -12.13 -2.59
C GLY A 322 -0.97 -12.74 -1.41
N LEU A 323 -2.11 -13.39 -1.64
CA LEU A 323 -2.82 -14.19 -0.64
C LEU A 323 -2.25 -15.61 -0.62
N LYS A 324 -1.89 -16.12 0.56
CA LYS A 324 -1.38 -17.48 0.72
C LYS A 324 -2.44 -18.35 1.36
N TYR A 325 -2.85 -19.38 0.64
CA TYR A 325 -3.73 -20.40 1.18
C TYR A 325 -2.92 -21.69 1.32
N ASP A 326 -2.80 -22.17 2.55
CA ASP A 326 -2.14 -23.44 2.86
C ASP A 326 -3.04 -24.59 2.39
N LEU A 327 -2.79 -25.00 1.16
CA LEU A 327 -3.62 -25.91 0.40
C LEU A 327 -2.79 -27.11 -0.03
N THR A 328 -3.35 -28.31 0.09
CA THR A 328 -2.59 -29.58 0.00
C THR A 328 -2.48 -30.10 -1.43
N PHE A 329 -3.05 -29.40 -2.41
CA PHE A 329 -3.11 -29.83 -3.78
C PHE A 329 -1.71 -29.95 -4.42
N VAL A 330 -1.26 -31.18 -4.65
CA VAL A 330 -0.02 -31.50 -5.36
C VAL A 330 -0.31 -31.44 -6.86
N ASP A 331 0.07 -30.34 -7.49
CA ASP A 331 -0.08 -30.16 -8.93
C ASP A 331 0.99 -31.00 -9.67
N ASP A 332 0.57 -31.92 -10.55
CA ASP A 332 1.47 -32.64 -11.48
C ASP A 332 2.24 -31.68 -12.42
N MET A 333 1.85 -30.40 -12.48
CA MET A 333 2.53 -29.33 -13.22
C MET A 333 3.95 -29.01 -12.72
N GLN A 334 4.33 -29.39 -11.49
CA GLN A 334 5.71 -29.26 -11.03
C GLN A 334 6.68 -30.15 -11.83
N SER A 335 6.21 -31.25 -12.43
CA SER A 335 7.04 -32.09 -13.30
C SER A 335 7.45 -31.39 -14.60
N THR A 336 6.57 -30.55 -15.16
CA THR A 336 6.83 -29.84 -16.43
C THR A 336 7.75 -28.62 -16.29
N ARG A 337 7.74 -27.91 -15.17
CA ARG A 337 8.64 -26.75 -14.95
C ARG A 337 10.09 -27.18 -14.71
N SER A 338 10.31 -28.36 -14.11
CA SER A 338 11.66 -28.92 -13.92
C SER A 338 12.32 -29.38 -15.22
N ILE A 339 11.52 -29.76 -16.22
CA ILE A 339 12.03 -30.24 -17.52
C ILE A 339 12.45 -29.06 -18.41
N GLN A 340 11.75 -27.91 -18.35
CA GLN A 340 12.10 -26.72 -19.13
C GLN A 340 13.28 -25.90 -18.58
N GLN A 341 13.76 -26.20 -17.36
CA GLN A 341 14.99 -25.62 -16.82
C GLN A 341 16.23 -26.52 -17.00
N GLN A 342 16.09 -27.68 -17.65
CA GLN A 342 17.17 -28.62 -17.94
C GLN A 342 17.39 -28.90 -19.45
N THR A 343 16.72 -28.16 -20.33
CA THR A 343 16.95 -28.14 -21.78
C THR A 343 17.24 -26.73 -22.24
#